data_AF-A0A537V837-F1
#
_entry.id   AF-A0A537V837-F1
#
_cell.length_a   1.000
_cell.length_b   1.000
_cell.length_c   1.000
_cell.angle_alpha   90.00
_cell.angle_beta   90.00
_cell.angle_gamma   90.00
#
_symmetry.space_group_name_H-M   'P 1'
#
loop_
_entity.id
_entity.type
_entity.pdbx_description
1 polymer ?
#
loop_
_entity_poly.entity_id
_entity_poly.type
_entity_poly.pdbx_seq_one_letter_code
_entity_poly.pdbx_strand_id
1 'polypeptide(L)' 'METSSEYRRFAQECHRLAREAKTERHRKIMQEMAQAWERLAKETDGDGEGAHASP' A
#
# COMPACT_ATOMS: atom_id res chain seq x y z
N MET A 1 -4.95 5.04 12.84
CA MET A 1 -3.50 4.85 12.64
C MET A 1 -3.03 5.76 11.53
N GLU A 2 -2.10 6.68 11.79
CA GLU A 2 -1.53 7.56 10.77
C GLU A 2 -0.74 6.75 9.71
N THR A 3 -0.12 5.65 10.11
CA THR A 3 0.67 4.75 9.24
C THR A 3 -0.15 4.09 8.12
N SER A 4 -1.36 3.59 8.40
CA SER A 4 -2.23 3.04 7.35
C SER A 4 -2.59 4.08 6.29
N SER A 5 -2.92 5.30 6.71
CA SER A 5 -3.23 6.38 5.78
C SER A 5 -2.04 6.79 4.91
N GLU A 6 -0.80 6.69 5.42
CA GLU A 6 0.42 6.90 4.63
C GLU A 6 0.62 5.79 3.59
N TYR A 7 0.45 4.52 3.98
CA TYR A 7 0.53 3.40 3.05
C TYR A 7 -0.50 3.52 1.92
N ARG A 8 -1.73 3.93 2.22
CA ARG A 8 -2.75 4.20 1.19
C ARG A 8 -2.35 5.33 0.25
N ARG A 9 -1.71 6.39 0.75
CA ARG A 9 -1.19 7.48 -0.10
C ARG A 9 -0.07 6.99 -1.02
N PHE A 10 0.85 6.17 -0.52
CA PHE A 10 1.92 5.59 -1.34
C PHE A 10 1.37 4.66 -2.43
N ALA A 11 0.35 3.86 -2.12
CA ALA A 11 -0.34 3.05 -3.12
C ALA A 11 -0.95 3.90 -4.24
N GLN A 12 -1.65 4.98 -3.88
CA GLN A 12 -2.27 5.89 -4.86
C GLN A 12 -1.22 6.57 -5.76
N GLU A 13 -0.10 7.00 -5.19
CA GLU A 13 0.98 7.60 -5.97
C GLU A 13 1.64 6.57 -6.91
N CYS A 14 1.81 5.33 -6.44
CA CYS A 14 2.29 4.24 -7.29
C CYS A 14 1.34 3.97 -8.46
N HIS A 15 0.02 4.03 -8.24
CA HIS A 15 -0.96 3.92 -9.32
C HIS A 15 -0.89 5.09 -10.30
N ARG A 16 -0.70 6.32 -9.83
CA ARG A 16 -0.52 7.49 -10.70
C ARG A 16 0.69 7.33 -11.60
N LEU A 17 1.83 6.95 -11.01
CA LEU A 17 3.07 6.71 -11.73
C LEU A 17 2.98 5.51 -12.69
N ALA A 18 2.22 4.46 -12.34
CA ALA A 18 1.95 3.34 -13.25
C ALA A 18 1.19 3.77 -14.51
N ARG A 19 0.26 4.74 -14.39
CA ARG A 19 -0.47 5.31 -15.52
C ARG A 19 0.43 6.17 -16.41
N GLU A 20 1.38 6.87 -15.82
CA GLU A 20 2.36 7.73 -16.52
C GLU A 20 3.55 6.92 -17.08
N ALA A 21 3.70 5.64 -16.68
CA ALA A 21 4.80 4.79 -17.10
C ALA A 21 4.80 4.53 -18.61
N LYS A 22 5.91 4.91 -19.25
CA LYS A 22 6.15 4.76 -20.70
C LYS A 22 6.41 3.33 -21.15
N THR A 23 6.77 2.44 -20.22
CA THR A 23 7.04 1.03 -20.51
C THR A 23 6.14 0.14 -19.69
N GLU A 24 5.75 -0.99 -20.28
CA GLU A 24 4.94 -2.00 -19.60
C GLU A 24 5.66 -2.57 -18.37
N ARG A 25 6.98 -2.76 -18.46
CA ARG A 25 7.80 -3.20 -17.33
C ARG A 25 7.74 -2.22 -16.15
N HIS A 26 7.87 -0.92 -16.40
CA HIS A 26 7.75 0.07 -15.32
C HIS A 26 6.33 0.15 -14.78
N ARG A 27 5.31 0.07 -15.64
CA ARG A 27 3.91 -0.01 -15.20
C ARG A 27 3.68 -1.18 -14.24
N LYS A 28 4.20 -2.36 -14.59
CA LYS A 28 4.06 -3.57 -13.78
C LYS A 28 4.73 -3.43 -12.42
N ILE A 29 5.97 -2.92 -12.38
CA ILE A 29 6.70 -2.68 -11.11
C ILE A 29 5.93 -1.69 -10.22
N MET A 30 5.39 -0.61 -10.79
CA MET A 30 4.61 0.36 -10.02
C MET A 30 3.29 -0.21 -9.52
N GLN A 31 2.64 -1.10 -10.28
CA GLN A 31 1.45 -1.82 -9.83
C GLN A 31 1.76 -2.80 -8.69
N GLU A 32 2.85 -3.55 -8.78
CA GLU A 32 3.30 -4.47 -7.74
C GLU A 32 3.62 -3.72 -6.43
N MET A 33 4.28 -2.56 -6.54
CA MET A 33 4.54 -1.66 -5.41
C MET A 33 3.24 -1.14 -4.79
N ALA A 34 2.28 -0.69 -5.60
CA ALA A 34 0.99 -0.23 -5.11
C ALA A 34 0.27 -1.33 -4.30
N GLN A 35 0.23 -2.56 -4.82
CA GLN A 35 -0.38 -3.70 -4.14
C GLN A 35 0.33 -4.08 -2.83
N ALA A 36 1.65 -3.87 -2.73
CA ALA A 36 2.38 -4.07 -1.48
C ALA A 36 1.95 -3.04 -0.42
N TRP A 37 1.86 -1.77 -0.81
CA TRP A 37 1.39 -0.71 0.10
C TRP A 37 -0.07 -0.88 0.52
N GLU A 38 -0.96 -1.33 -0.36
CA GLU A 38 -2.34 -1.62 0.00
C GLU A 38 -2.47 -2.78 0.98
N ARG A 39 -1.60 -3.79 0.87
CA ARG A 39 -1.54 -4.90 1.84
C ARG A 39 -1.09 -4.38 3.20
N LEU A 40 0.00 -3.63 3.25
CA LEU A 40 0.50 -3.03 4.50
C LEU A 40 -0.54 -2.12 5.17
N ALA A 41 -1.28 -1.33 4.37
CA ALA A 41 -2.39 -0.52 4.89
C ALA A 41 -3.47 -1.39 5.53
N LYS A 42 -3.90 -2.46 4.86
CA LYS A 42 -4.92 -3.39 5.37
C LYS A 42 -4.45 -4.14 6.60
N GLU A 43 -3.20 -4.59 6.62
CA GLU A 43 -2.59 -5.25 7.79
C GLU A 43 -2.54 -4.29 8.96
N THR A 44 -2.12 -3.04 8.74
CA THR A 44 -2.10 -1.99 9.76
C THR A 44 -3.51 -1.68 10.30
N ASP A 45 -4.52 -1.60 9.41
CA ASP A 45 -5.91 -1.39 9.84
C ASP A 45 -6.50 -2.61 10.57
N GLY A 46 -6.12 -3.82 10.17
CA GLY A 46 -6.60 -5.08 10.75
C GLY A 46 -5.92 -5.47 12.06
N ASP A 47 -4.66 -5.10 12.25
CA ASP A 47 -3.89 -5.35 13.48
C ASP A 47 -4.37 -4.47 14.65
N GLY A 48 -5.06 -3.36 14.34
CA GLY A 48 -5.71 -2.48 15.31
C GLY A 48 -6.84 -3.12 16.14
N GLU A 49 -7.35 -4.29 15.74
CA GLU A 49 -8.40 -5.03 16.48
C GLU A 49 -7.86 -6.29 17.19
N GLY A 50 -6.55 -6.58 17.10
CA GLY A 50 -5.93 -7.79 17.66
C GLY A 50 -4.81 -7.60 18.71
N ALA A 51 -4.25 -6.40 18.86
CA ALA A 51 -3.02 -6.21 19.64
C ALA A 51 -3.19 -5.68 21.08
N HIS A 52 -4.29 -6.04 21.78
CA HIS A 52 -4.39 -5.84 23.23
C HIS A 52 -4.88 -7.10 23.98
N ALA A 53 -4.54 -8.27 23.46
CA ALA A 53 -4.64 -9.52 24.21
C ALA A 53 -3.34 -10.32 24.04
N SER A 54 -2.38 -10.07 24.93
CA SER A 54 -1.48 -11.10 25.42
C SER A 54 -1.15 -10.82 26.90
N PRO A 55 -1.11 -11.86 27.73
CA PRO A 55 -1.29 -11.84 29.19
C PRO A 55 -0.11 -11.30 29.99
#